data_AF-A0A151IX05-F1
#
_entry.id   AF-A0A151IX05-F1
#
_cell.length_a   1.000
_cell.length_b   1.000
_cell.length_c   1.000
_cell.angle_alpha   90.00
_cell.angle_beta   90.00
_cell.angle_gamma   90.00
#
_symmetry.space_group_name_H-M   'P 1'
#
loop_
_entity.id
_entity.type
_entity.pdbx_description
1 polymer ?
#
loop_
_entity_poly.entity_id
_entity_poly.type
_entity_poly.pdbx_seq_one_letter_code
_entity_poly.pdbx_strand_id
1 'polypeptide(L)'
;MVVKNMALVVFGHEVLKNSSVTGIQCNSKKNKEKKPKLDATKLLAIKDIYRHWLANTKKLDEIAIECEIRNVGLYLSRKIADMNRPLKTAALDEIIDANAQAVNIQQQHIENEHIMDDADNVDNDNLIRDQELNIDAEKQDHNKSKDSDDKEAENSLNESLQTQSDDDEQQGESNIEDESV
;
A
#
# COMPACT_ATOMS: atom_id res chain seq x y z
N MET A 1 3.05 -6.62 8.91
CA MET A 1 1.94 -7.42 9.48
C MET A 1 1.76 -8.68 8.66
N VAL A 2 1.67 -9.86 9.29
CA VAL A 2 1.82 -11.16 8.61
C VAL A 2 0.80 -11.37 7.48
N VAL A 3 -0.48 -11.05 7.71
CA VAL A 3 -1.56 -11.17 6.71
C VAL A 3 -1.26 -10.41 5.41
N LYS A 4 -0.66 -9.21 5.49
CA LYS A 4 -0.27 -8.42 4.30
C LYS A 4 0.82 -9.10 3.47
N ASN A 5 1.63 -9.97 4.08
CA ASN A 5 2.69 -10.74 3.41
C ASN A 5 2.14 -12.06 2.86
N MET A 6 1.30 -12.78 3.64
CA MET A 6 0.56 -13.96 3.16
C MET A 6 -0.22 -13.65 1.87
N ALA A 7 -0.90 -12.51 1.82
CA ALA A 7 -1.65 -12.07 0.63
C ALA A 7 -0.76 -11.91 -0.61
N LEU A 8 0.46 -11.39 -0.47
CA LEU A 8 1.41 -11.25 -1.58
C LEU A 8 1.89 -12.62 -2.09
N VAL A 9 2.08 -13.61 -1.22
CA VAL A 9 2.50 -14.96 -1.60
C VAL A 9 1.36 -15.74 -2.26
N VAL A 10 0.14 -15.67 -1.73
CA VAL A 10 -1.01 -16.47 -2.19
C VAL A 10 -1.65 -15.93 -3.47
N PHE A 11 -1.68 -14.60 -3.66
CA PHE A 11 -2.25 -13.97 -4.85
C PHE A 11 -1.19 -13.50 -5.87
N GLY A 12 0.02 -13.15 -5.44
CA GLY A 12 0.99 -12.44 -6.28
C GLY A 12 0.76 -10.92 -6.31
N HIS A 13 1.78 -10.16 -6.71
CA HIS A 13 1.74 -8.68 -6.68
C HIS A 13 0.64 -8.12 -7.61
N GLU A 14 0.67 -8.46 -8.90
CA GLU A 14 -0.23 -7.86 -9.89
C GLU A 14 -1.70 -8.21 -9.67
N VAL A 15 -2.01 -9.46 -9.27
CA VAL A 15 -3.38 -9.85 -8.92
C VAL A 15 -3.87 -9.02 -7.73
N LEU A 16 -3.09 -8.95 -6.65
CA LEU A 16 -3.50 -8.22 -5.46
C LEU A 16 -3.61 -6.70 -5.71
N LYS A 17 -2.76 -6.14 -6.57
CA LYS A 17 -2.80 -4.73 -7.00
C LYS A 17 -4.04 -4.43 -7.84
N ASN A 18 -4.44 -5.32 -8.74
CA ASN A 18 -5.50 -5.09 -9.72
C ASN A 18 -6.90 -5.56 -9.26
N SER A 19 -6.99 -6.45 -8.28
CA SER A 19 -8.24 -6.90 -7.65
C SER A 19 -8.72 -6.02 -6.48
N SER A 20 -9.86 -6.41 -5.88
CA SER A 20 -10.43 -5.86 -4.64
C SER A 20 -10.99 -6.98 -3.75
N VAL A 21 -11.13 -6.73 -2.44
CA VAL A 21 -11.57 -7.77 -1.48
C VAL A 21 -13.01 -8.23 -1.71
N THR A 22 -13.92 -7.29 -2.03
CA THR A 22 -15.36 -7.57 -2.17
C THR A 22 -15.85 -7.58 -3.62
N GLY A 23 -15.10 -7.00 -4.56
CA GLY A 23 -15.58 -6.71 -5.92
C GLY A 23 -16.57 -5.54 -6.00
N ILE A 24 -16.87 -4.86 -4.89
CA ILE A 24 -17.88 -3.79 -4.84
C ILE A 24 -17.24 -2.46 -5.28
N GLN A 25 -17.92 -1.74 -6.18
CA GLN A 25 -17.49 -0.41 -6.63
C GLN A 25 -17.73 0.61 -5.51
N CYS A 26 -16.80 1.55 -5.32
CA CYS A 26 -16.95 2.60 -4.31
C CYS A 26 -17.94 3.68 -4.78
N ASN A 27 -18.91 4.05 -3.93
CA ASN A 27 -19.94 5.07 -4.21
C ASN A 27 -19.37 6.44 -4.62
N SER A 28 -18.14 6.78 -4.21
CA SER A 28 -17.43 8.01 -4.60
C SER A 28 -16.76 7.92 -5.99
N LYS A 29 -16.60 6.71 -6.55
CA LYS A 29 -15.81 6.44 -7.76
C LYS A 29 -16.61 5.68 -8.83
N LYS A 30 -17.89 6.06 -8.99
CA LYS A 30 -18.85 5.45 -9.95
C LYS A 30 -18.36 5.42 -11.40
N ASN A 31 -17.52 6.37 -11.79
CA ASN A 31 -16.97 6.51 -13.15
C ASN A 31 -15.66 5.73 -13.36
N LYS A 32 -15.19 4.94 -12.37
CA LYS A 32 -14.01 4.07 -12.51
C LYS A 32 -14.43 2.60 -12.60
N GLU A 33 -13.71 1.85 -13.43
CA GLU A 33 -13.96 0.43 -13.64
C GLU A 33 -13.99 -0.39 -12.34
N LYS A 34 -14.87 -1.39 -12.32
CA LYS A 34 -15.10 -2.26 -11.17
C LYS A 34 -14.00 -3.33 -11.11
N LYS A 35 -13.01 -3.14 -10.21
CA LYS A 35 -11.96 -4.14 -9.97
C LYS A 35 -12.54 -5.51 -9.61
N PRO A 36 -12.02 -6.62 -10.15
CA PRO A 36 -12.51 -7.96 -9.86
C PRO A 36 -12.39 -8.29 -8.37
N LYS A 37 -13.24 -9.19 -7.88
CA LYS A 37 -13.15 -9.75 -6.52
C LYS A 37 -11.96 -10.71 -6.44
N LEU A 38 -11.24 -10.73 -5.32
CA LEU A 38 -10.24 -11.76 -5.01
C LEU A 38 -10.90 -13.16 -4.92
N ASP A 39 -10.14 -14.18 -5.28
CA ASP A 39 -10.52 -15.59 -5.12
C ASP A 39 -10.89 -15.89 -3.65
N ALA A 40 -12.09 -16.45 -3.45
CA ALA A 40 -12.65 -16.68 -2.12
C ALA A 40 -11.99 -17.87 -1.39
N THR A 41 -11.56 -18.90 -2.11
CA THR A 41 -10.89 -20.08 -1.58
C THR A 41 -9.49 -19.72 -1.08
N LYS A 42 -8.75 -18.92 -1.86
CA LYS A 42 -7.47 -18.34 -1.45
C LYS A 42 -7.61 -17.40 -0.25
N LEU A 43 -8.69 -16.61 -0.20
CA LEU A 43 -8.97 -15.73 0.94
C LEU A 43 -9.30 -16.53 2.22
N LEU A 44 -10.01 -17.66 2.09
CA LEU A 44 -10.29 -18.56 3.20
C LEU A 44 -9.00 -19.22 3.73
N ALA A 45 -8.17 -19.76 2.84
CA ALA A 45 -6.87 -20.33 3.21
C ALA A 45 -5.97 -19.34 3.97
N ILE A 46 -5.97 -18.04 3.60
CA ILE A 46 -5.24 -17.00 4.38
C ILE A 46 -5.83 -16.84 5.78
N LYS A 47 -7.16 -16.92 5.96
CA LYS A 47 -7.78 -16.90 7.29
C LYS A 47 -7.37 -18.12 8.09
N ASP A 48 -7.42 -19.31 7.52
CA ASP A 48 -7.12 -20.56 8.25
C ASP A 48 -5.66 -20.61 8.73
N ILE A 49 -4.73 -20.21 7.85
CA ILE A 49 -3.29 -20.09 8.19
C ILE A 49 -3.09 -18.98 9.25
N TYR A 50 -3.80 -17.86 9.17
CA TYR A 50 -3.72 -16.81 10.19
C TYR A 50 -4.30 -17.27 11.54
N ARG A 51 -5.44 -17.97 11.56
CA ARG A 51 -6.05 -18.54 12.76
C ARG A 51 -5.10 -19.54 13.42
N HIS A 52 -4.51 -20.43 12.64
CA HIS A 52 -3.51 -21.38 13.14
C HIS A 52 -2.29 -20.66 13.75
N TRP A 53 -1.80 -19.59 13.13
CA TRP A 53 -0.69 -18.79 13.66
C TRP A 53 -1.05 -18.02 14.94
N LEU A 54 -2.25 -17.44 15.03
CA LEU A 54 -2.73 -16.75 16.22
C LEU A 54 -2.89 -17.71 17.41
N ALA A 55 -3.44 -18.90 17.19
CA ALA A 55 -3.58 -19.95 18.21
C ALA A 55 -2.21 -20.48 18.67
N ASN A 56 -1.35 -20.93 17.74
CA ASN A 56 -0.15 -21.68 18.11
C ASN A 56 1.07 -20.80 18.41
N THR A 57 1.24 -19.68 17.69
CA THR A 57 2.40 -18.78 17.88
C THR A 57 2.10 -17.64 18.85
N LYS A 58 0.92 -17.02 18.77
CA LYS A 58 0.54 -15.94 19.71
C LYS A 58 -0.19 -16.41 20.97
N LYS A 59 -0.77 -17.62 20.99
CA LYS A 59 -1.55 -18.15 22.12
C LYS A 59 -2.69 -17.21 22.56
N LEU A 60 -3.38 -16.62 21.59
CA LEU A 60 -4.59 -15.84 21.84
C LEU A 60 -5.77 -16.76 22.19
N ASP A 61 -6.71 -16.24 22.97
CA ASP A 61 -8.02 -16.86 23.17
C ASP A 61 -8.85 -16.88 21.87
N GLU A 62 -9.77 -17.84 21.74
CA GLU A 62 -10.59 -18.03 20.54
C GLU A 62 -11.45 -16.79 20.21
N ILE A 63 -11.97 -16.06 21.20
CA ILE A 63 -12.76 -14.84 20.97
C ILE A 63 -11.88 -13.75 20.35
N ALA A 64 -10.64 -13.61 20.83
CA ALA A 64 -9.65 -12.67 20.28
C ALA A 64 -9.17 -13.09 18.88
N ILE A 65 -9.02 -14.39 18.63
CA ILE A 65 -8.73 -14.97 17.31
C ILE A 65 -9.84 -14.63 16.32
N GLU A 66 -11.10 -14.84 16.68
CA GLU A 66 -12.24 -14.61 15.77
C GLU A 66 -12.35 -13.12 15.40
N CYS A 67 -12.14 -12.22 16.37
CA CYS A 67 -12.08 -10.77 16.14
C CYS A 67 -10.97 -10.38 15.15
N GLU A 68 -9.76 -10.93 15.28
CA GLU A 68 -8.66 -10.72 14.33
C GLU A 68 -8.95 -11.33 12.94
N ILE A 69 -9.66 -12.46 12.86
CA ILE A 69 -10.03 -13.12 11.61
C ILE A 69 -11.08 -12.33 10.83
N ARG A 70 -12.01 -11.64 11.51
CA ARG A 70 -12.93 -10.67 10.89
C ARG A 70 -12.13 -9.52 10.22
N ASN A 71 -11.05 -9.07 10.83
CA ASN A 71 -10.21 -7.97 10.33
C ASN A 71 -9.33 -8.32 9.11
N VAL A 72 -9.19 -9.59 8.71
CA VAL A 72 -8.37 -10.00 7.54
C VAL A 72 -8.75 -9.24 6.27
N GLY A 73 -10.04 -8.99 6.03
CA GLY A 73 -10.51 -8.22 4.89
C GLY A 73 -10.07 -6.74 4.92
N LEU A 74 -9.94 -6.15 6.11
CA LEU A 74 -9.45 -4.79 6.33
C LEU A 74 -7.93 -4.70 6.14
N TYR A 75 -7.17 -5.72 6.54
CA TYR A 75 -5.72 -5.75 6.30
C TYR A 75 -5.38 -5.87 4.82
N LEU A 76 -6.14 -6.68 4.07
CA LEU A 76 -6.04 -6.76 2.61
C LEU A 76 -6.48 -5.47 1.94
N SER A 77 -7.65 -4.90 2.26
CA SER A 77 -8.11 -3.67 1.60
C SER A 77 -7.15 -2.51 1.82
N ARG A 78 -6.57 -2.38 3.02
CA ARG A 78 -5.46 -1.47 3.32
C ARG A 78 -4.23 -1.78 2.45
N LYS A 79 -3.77 -3.04 2.35
CA LYS A 79 -2.61 -3.40 1.49
C LYS A 79 -2.85 -3.12 0.00
N ILE A 80 -4.05 -3.34 -0.51
CA ILE A 80 -4.43 -3.01 -1.89
C ILE A 80 -4.39 -1.48 -2.08
N ALA A 81 -4.92 -0.72 -1.12
CA ALA A 81 -4.83 0.74 -1.15
C ALA A 81 -3.38 1.24 -1.08
N ASP A 82 -2.54 0.67 -0.21
CA ASP A 82 -1.11 1.00 -0.09
C ASP A 82 -0.38 0.84 -1.44
N MET A 83 -0.65 -0.25 -2.18
CA MET A 83 -0.03 -0.55 -3.48
C MET A 83 -0.63 0.23 -4.66
N ASN A 84 -1.81 0.81 -4.49
CA ASN A 84 -2.46 1.69 -5.47
C ASN A 84 -2.31 3.18 -5.10
N ARG A 85 -1.57 3.49 -4.04
CA ARG A 85 -1.25 4.86 -3.65
C ARG A 85 -0.15 5.37 -4.58
N PRO A 86 -0.32 6.51 -5.29
CA PRO A 86 0.79 7.12 -5.97
C PRO A 86 1.86 7.50 -4.93
N LEU A 87 3.13 7.29 -5.26
CA LEU A 87 4.22 7.91 -4.53
C LEU A 87 4.00 9.43 -4.58
N LYS A 88 4.28 10.14 -3.48
CA LYS A 88 4.27 11.61 -3.51
C LYS A 88 5.53 12.06 -4.26
N THR A 89 5.38 12.31 -5.56
CA THR A 89 6.47 12.67 -6.46
C THR A 89 6.98 14.10 -6.29
N ALA A 90 6.48 14.88 -5.32
CA ALA A 90 6.92 16.27 -5.09
C ALA A 90 8.45 16.45 -5.01
N ALA A 91 9.19 15.49 -4.43
CA ALA A 91 10.67 15.53 -4.37
C ALA A 91 11.37 14.79 -5.53
N LEU A 92 10.61 14.24 -6.49
CA LEU A 92 11.11 13.55 -7.68
C LEU A 92 10.87 14.38 -8.94
N ASP A 93 9.67 14.97 -9.05
CA ASP A 93 9.30 15.95 -10.08
C ASP A 93 10.25 17.16 -10.00
N GLU A 94 10.52 17.67 -8.79
CA GLU A 94 11.49 18.75 -8.54
C GLU A 94 12.92 18.40 -8.96
N ILE A 95 13.34 17.13 -8.84
CA ILE A 95 14.64 16.63 -9.33
C ILE A 95 14.65 16.50 -10.86
N ILE A 96 13.53 16.10 -11.47
CA ILE A 96 13.39 15.97 -12.92
C ILE A 96 13.38 17.35 -13.58
N ASP A 97 12.63 18.31 -13.03
CA ASP A 97 12.57 19.70 -13.51
C ASP A 97 13.92 20.43 -13.35
N ALA A 98 14.63 20.21 -12.24
CA ALA A 98 15.97 20.77 -12.03
C ALA A 98 16.99 20.22 -13.07
N ASN A 99 16.95 18.92 -13.36
CA ASN A 99 17.81 18.32 -14.39
C ASN A 99 17.44 18.80 -15.81
N ALA A 100 16.14 18.96 -16.11
CA ALA A 100 15.69 19.50 -17.39
C ALA A 100 16.15 20.95 -17.62
N GLN A 101 16.18 21.78 -16.56
CA GLN A 101 16.74 23.13 -16.62
C GLN A 101 18.26 23.12 -16.84
N ALA A 102 19.00 22.24 -16.15
CA ALA A 102 20.45 22.13 -16.30
C ALA A 102 20.88 21.73 -17.74
N VAL A 103 20.16 20.80 -18.38
CA VAL A 103 20.44 20.39 -19.77
C VAL A 103 20.16 21.54 -20.75
N ASN A 104 19.09 22.31 -20.55
CA ASN A 104 18.74 23.46 -21.42
C ASN A 104 19.79 24.58 -21.32
N ILE A 105 20.35 24.82 -20.14
CA ILE A 105 21.45 25.78 -19.92
C ILE A 105 22.72 25.34 -20.68
N GLN A 106 23.05 24.04 -20.70
CA GLN A 106 24.17 23.53 -21.49
C GLN A 106 23.93 23.68 -23.00
N GLN A 107 22.71 23.40 -23.47
CA GLN A 107 22.32 23.56 -24.88
C GLN A 107 22.54 25.01 -25.36
N GLN A 108 22.09 25.99 -24.58
CA GLN A 108 22.22 27.41 -24.89
C GLN A 108 23.68 27.91 -24.85
N HIS A 109 24.55 27.28 -24.06
CA HIS A 109 25.97 27.67 -24.02
C HIS A 109 26.74 27.19 -25.26
N ILE A 110 26.31 26.10 -25.90
CA ILE A 110 26.89 25.59 -27.15
C ILE A 110 26.48 26.46 -28.34
N GLU A 111 25.22 26.91 -28.39
CA GLU A 111 24.70 27.71 -29.50
C GLU A 111 25.25 29.16 -29.54
N ASN A 112 25.71 29.70 -28.40
CA ASN A 112 26.26 31.06 -28.32
C ASN A 112 27.77 31.17 -28.66
N GLU A 113 28.53 30.07 -28.71
CA GLU A 113 29.96 30.09 -29.10
C GLU A 113 30.20 30.04 -30.63
N HIS A 114 29.14 30.04 -31.45
CA HIS A 114 29.25 29.91 -32.92
C HIS A 114 28.99 31.20 -33.71
N ILE A 115 29.25 32.38 -33.11
CA ILE A 115 29.23 33.67 -33.81
C ILE A 115 30.46 34.52 -33.42
N MET A 116 31.64 34.12 -33.92
CA MET A 116 32.69 34.98 -34.50
C MET A 116 33.98 34.16 -34.67
N ASP A 117 34.36 33.85 -35.92
CA ASP A 117 35.57 34.39 -36.56
C ASP A 117 35.83 33.76 -37.94
N ASP A 118 35.92 34.62 -38.97
CA ASP A 118 36.50 34.27 -40.27
C ASP A 118 38.03 34.48 -40.20
N ALA A 119 38.83 33.41 -40.07
CA ALA A 119 40.15 33.27 -40.71
C ALA A 119 40.88 31.95 -40.39
N ASP A 120 41.49 31.39 -41.44
CA ASP A 120 42.80 30.69 -41.46
C ASP A 120 43.14 29.54 -40.46
N ASN A 121 43.00 28.32 -41.01
CA ASN A 121 44.15 27.48 -41.44
C ASN A 121 44.78 26.42 -40.49
N VAL A 122 44.89 25.20 -41.04
CA VAL A 122 45.88 24.11 -40.78
C VAL A 122 45.73 23.12 -39.59
N ASP A 123 45.56 21.85 -39.99
CA ASP A 123 46.09 20.56 -39.48
C ASP A 123 46.00 20.11 -38.00
N ASN A 124 45.04 19.21 -37.79
CA ASN A 124 45.27 17.75 -37.59
C ASN A 124 45.58 17.14 -36.19
N ASP A 125 45.06 15.91 -36.04
CA ASP A 125 45.34 14.83 -35.08
C ASP A 125 45.14 15.03 -33.55
N ASN A 126 44.09 14.35 -33.07
CA ASN A 126 44.08 13.40 -31.94
C ASN A 126 45.02 13.62 -30.73
N LEU A 127 44.44 13.62 -29.52
CA LEU A 127 44.35 12.36 -28.74
C LEU A 127 43.29 12.40 -27.62
N ILE A 128 42.61 11.28 -27.40
CA ILE A 128 41.70 11.03 -26.27
C ILE A 128 42.50 10.87 -24.97
N ARG A 129 41.99 11.36 -23.83
CA ARG A 129 42.35 10.79 -22.53
C ARG A 129 41.24 10.90 -21.48
N ASP A 130 40.55 9.80 -21.25
CA ASP A 130 39.82 9.57 -20.00
C ASP A 130 40.81 9.47 -18.83
N GLN A 131 40.44 10.08 -17.69
CA GLN A 131 40.90 9.71 -16.36
C GLN A 131 40.11 10.54 -15.35
N GLU A 132 39.57 10.05 -14.24
CA GLU A 132 39.20 8.75 -13.68
C GLU A 132 38.69 9.13 -12.27
N LEU A 133 37.95 8.25 -11.61
CA LEU A 133 37.38 8.52 -10.29
C LEU A 133 38.45 8.83 -9.23
N ASN A 134 38.08 9.63 -8.22
CA ASN A 134 38.47 9.26 -6.85
C ASN A 134 37.35 9.58 -5.86
N ILE A 135 37.20 8.70 -4.88
CA ILE A 135 36.15 8.71 -3.85
C ILE A 135 36.88 8.76 -2.47
N ASP A 136 36.12 8.94 -1.40
CA ASP A 136 36.55 8.87 0.00
C ASP A 136 37.38 10.08 0.51
N ALA A 137 37.34 10.45 1.79
CA ALA A 137 36.69 9.79 2.94
C ALA A 137 36.24 10.80 4.02
N GLU A 138 35.33 10.34 4.91
CA GLU A 138 35.21 10.76 6.33
C GLU A 138 34.71 12.22 6.62
N LYS A 139 34.20 12.58 7.82
CA LYS A 139 34.12 11.87 9.12
C LYS A 139 32.91 12.34 9.98
N GLN A 140 32.47 11.47 10.90
CA GLN A 140 31.88 11.70 12.25
C GLN A 140 30.99 12.94 12.50
N ASP A 141 29.69 12.78 12.81
CA ASP A 141 29.11 12.36 14.12
C ASP A 141 29.16 13.43 15.22
N HIS A 142 27.99 14.00 15.54
CA HIS A 142 27.62 14.24 16.94
C HIS A 142 26.11 14.32 17.20
N ASN A 143 25.67 13.69 18.29
CA ASN A 143 24.28 13.64 18.75
C ASN A 143 23.79 14.96 19.38
N LYS A 144 22.50 15.26 19.26
CA LYS A 144 21.76 15.96 20.33
C LYS A 144 20.27 15.60 20.35
N SER A 145 19.75 15.37 21.55
CA SER A 145 18.39 14.87 21.80
C SER A 145 17.40 15.94 22.28
N LYS A 146 16.12 15.68 22.04
CA LYS A 146 14.91 15.87 22.88
C LYS A 146 13.69 15.49 22.02
N ASP A 147 12.85 14.54 22.38
CA ASP A 147 11.97 14.43 23.58
C ASP A 147 10.93 15.55 23.67
N SER A 148 9.66 15.24 23.30
CA SER A 148 8.53 15.26 24.24
C SER A 148 7.20 14.81 23.61
N ASP A 149 6.50 13.93 24.33
CA ASP A 149 5.04 13.84 24.50
C ASP A 149 4.12 13.45 23.33
N ASP A 150 3.72 12.17 23.34
CA ASP A 150 2.36 11.73 22.96
C ASP A 150 1.31 12.43 23.84
N LYS A 151 0.11 12.73 23.30
CA LYS A 151 -1.15 12.67 24.06
C LYS A 151 -2.31 12.10 23.26
N GLU A 152 -3.01 11.20 23.94
CA GLU A 152 -4.10 10.36 23.48
C GLU A 152 -5.32 11.12 22.93
N ALA A 153 -6.01 10.49 21.98
CA ALA A 153 -7.34 10.90 21.55
C ALA A 153 -8.41 10.07 22.28
N GLU A 154 -8.78 10.52 23.48
CA GLU A 154 -9.93 9.99 24.24
C GLU A 154 -11.24 10.24 23.47
N ASN A 155 -11.74 9.20 22.81
CA ASN A 155 -12.98 9.25 22.04
C ASN A 155 -14.16 8.76 22.91
N SER A 156 -14.74 9.69 23.67
CA SER A 156 -15.87 9.42 24.57
C SER A 156 -17.04 8.74 23.84
N LEU A 157 -17.70 7.81 24.52
CA LEU A 157 -18.73 6.94 23.94
C LEU A 157 -20.05 7.69 23.71
N ASN A 158 -20.72 7.38 22.61
CA ASN A 158 -22.18 7.54 22.50
C ASN A 158 -22.84 6.49 23.41
N GLU A 159 -23.26 6.90 24.61
CA GLU A 159 -24.19 6.12 25.42
C GLU A 159 -25.62 6.35 24.91
N SER A 160 -26.26 5.29 24.42
CA SER A 160 -27.67 5.30 24.03
C SER A 160 -28.26 3.91 24.23
N LEU A 161 -28.63 3.59 25.48
CA LEU A 161 -29.35 2.37 25.81
C LEU A 161 -30.70 2.33 25.07
N GLN A 162 -30.96 1.25 24.34
CA GLN A 162 -32.32 0.76 24.12
C GLN A 162 -32.36 -0.72 24.50
N THR A 163 -32.67 -0.96 25.76
CA THR A 163 -33.07 -2.26 26.28
C THR A 163 -34.47 -2.59 25.76
N GLN A 164 -34.61 -3.70 25.07
CA GLN A 164 -35.88 -4.43 24.97
C GLN A 164 -35.61 -5.87 25.40
N SER A 165 -36.31 -6.27 26.45
CA SER A 165 -36.37 -7.62 27.03
C SER A 165 -37.84 -7.97 27.22
N ASP A 166 -38.11 -9.26 27.43
CA ASP A 166 -39.37 -9.81 27.96
C ASP A 166 -40.58 -9.71 26.99
N ASP A 167 -41.50 -10.68 26.87
CA ASP A 167 -41.63 -12.02 27.47
C ASP A 167 -41.84 -13.09 26.36
N ASP A 168 -41.74 -14.38 26.67
CA ASP A 168 -41.73 -15.51 25.70
C ASP A 168 -43.02 -16.39 25.79
N GLU A 169 -42.94 -17.66 25.33
CA GLU A 169 -43.88 -18.80 25.46
C GLU A 169 -45.01 -18.96 24.42
N GLN A 170 -45.41 -20.18 23.99
CA GLN A 170 -44.76 -21.52 23.90
C GLN A 170 -45.66 -22.48 23.07
N GLN A 171 -45.12 -23.65 22.64
CA GLN A 171 -45.88 -24.82 22.07
C GLN A 171 -46.63 -24.51 20.73
N GLY A 172 -47.08 -25.44 19.87
CA GLY A 172 -47.02 -26.90 19.70
C GLY A 172 -47.70 -27.27 18.34
N GLU A 173 -47.68 -28.48 17.78
CA GLU A 173 -47.06 -29.75 18.19
C GLU A 173 -46.44 -30.54 17.00
N SER A 174 -47.25 -31.26 16.18
CA SER A 174 -46.78 -32.42 15.40
C SER A 174 -47.74 -32.92 14.27
N ASN A 175 -47.24 -33.90 13.50
CA ASN A 175 -47.90 -34.79 12.50
C ASN A 175 -48.08 -34.20 11.07
N ILE A 176 -47.72 -34.85 9.94
CA ILE A 176 -47.46 -36.26 9.50
C ILE A 176 -48.68 -36.95 8.85
N GLU A 177 -48.40 -37.71 7.78
CA GLU A 177 -49.29 -38.47 6.86
C GLU A 177 -50.22 -37.60 5.99
N ASP A 178 -50.32 -37.72 4.65
CA ASP A 178 -50.07 -38.79 3.65
C ASP A 178 -51.20 -39.85 3.52
N GLU A 179 -52.20 -39.56 2.67
CA GLU A 179 -52.88 -40.54 1.81
C GLU A 179 -53.84 -39.86 0.81
N SER A 180 -53.85 -40.32 -0.45
CA SER A 180 -54.95 -40.38 -1.47
C SER A 180 -55.95 -39.20 -1.68
N VAL A 181 -56.51 -38.92 -2.87
CA VAL A 181 -56.69 -39.69 -4.14
C VAL A 181 -56.41 -38.77 -5.34
#